data_AF-A0A852HKC6-F1
#
_entry.id   AF-A0A852HKC6-F1
#
_cell.length_a   1.000
_cell.length_b   1.000
_cell.length_c   1.000
_cell.angle_alpha   90.00
_cell.angle_beta   90.00
_cell.angle_gamma   90.00
#
_symmetry.space_group_name_H-M   'P 1'
#
loop_
_entity.id
_entity.type
_entity.pdbx_description
1 polymer ?
#
loop_
_entity_poly.entity_id
_entity_poly.type
_entity_poly.pdbx_seq_one_letter_code
_entity_poly.pdbx_strand_id
1 'polypeptide(L)'
;LFASVYRTLSALAHWSAIFAETPYMPLLAFPFVKLFQNNQLICFEVVATVVVNFCQHWFEYFPNPPVNVLGMMENVLAHHDKELLQHLIKYNVTSQVYAWPLLETLLSEVLTREEWLKVFDNIFSNHPSYFLMIVIAYSICSRAPLLHCNQAADFEYFFHHRNNVDINVVIKEAYHLMEATPLDIHPQRMLDDFTPLTKGQYPVFNKYPTFIVDYQAQEWEKIRQDEIEYLRERQLAHESEVKAQQQKAEDEAWYQKQKLLREAEEQRRKILQEEEEKLAEQRQRLALGKRELKIKELQLLDASRRRFRNYQQDQLQMELKHLDDEIARKASMREQETAAAVQDIELQRMELESQKQLFEQNLIKDQEAVTKEMKEDMEAHRRKVDLEDQRVQRLIEIDREEIQKAHTVAEENLAKAEQKHIDIDWRLQAQRRLRRDDQDREKCYREIVKLLHDNRVKEAELLKAMRETEEKKWEDVVHNKAQLEEEQKAAAAADGHRKQFLDGKMNDALELAENLQRDDGCFERQRDLKARSTERGVAVQQVPRSGSICLNDLSTLASSPHMSLDRRRAELARQERELMAEVWRLRHRLTSQAQSRHPPARFPATTLSP
;
A
#
# COMPACT_ATOMS: atom_id res chain seq x y z
N LEU A 1 -1.62 6.77 -57.04
CA LEU A 1 -2.86 7.35 -56.49
C LEU A 1 -2.73 7.66 -55.00
N PHE A 2 -3.27 6.92 -54.03
CA PHE A 2 -3.25 7.34 -52.60
C PHE A 2 -1.87 7.76 -52.06
N ALA A 3 -0.83 6.94 -52.26
CA ALA A 3 0.54 7.30 -51.88
C ALA A 3 1.11 8.51 -52.63
N SER A 4 0.62 8.79 -53.85
CA SER A 4 0.95 9.99 -54.63
C SER A 4 0.27 11.23 -54.01
N VAL A 5 -1.02 11.13 -53.68
CA VAL A 5 -1.80 12.21 -53.03
C VAL A 5 -1.16 12.59 -51.70
N TYR A 6 -0.88 11.61 -50.84
CA TYR A 6 -0.25 11.83 -49.54
C TYR A 6 1.11 12.55 -49.65
N ARG A 7 1.95 12.19 -50.63
CA ARG A 7 3.24 12.86 -50.85
C ARG A 7 3.09 14.29 -51.39
N THR A 8 2.12 14.56 -52.27
CA THR A 8 1.84 15.93 -52.74
C THR A 8 1.29 16.80 -51.61
N LEU A 9 0.36 16.30 -50.81
CA LEU A 9 -0.16 17.00 -49.62
C LEU A 9 0.92 17.23 -48.58
N SER A 10 1.78 16.24 -48.32
CA SER A 10 2.93 16.41 -47.42
C SER A 10 3.89 17.48 -47.92
N ALA A 11 4.17 17.56 -49.23
CA ALA A 11 4.99 18.63 -49.80
C ALA A 11 4.33 20.02 -49.66
N LEU A 12 3.01 20.12 -49.82
CA LEU A 12 2.25 21.37 -49.59
C LEU A 12 2.32 21.78 -48.10
N ALA A 13 2.09 20.86 -47.17
CA ALA A 13 2.20 21.11 -45.73
C ALA A 13 3.62 21.57 -45.29
N HIS A 14 4.68 21.06 -45.93
CA HIS A 14 6.06 21.53 -45.69
C HIS A 14 6.35 22.92 -46.31
N TRP A 15 5.59 23.34 -47.32
CA TRP A 15 5.71 24.67 -47.93
C TRP A 15 4.92 25.73 -47.17
N SER A 16 3.73 25.39 -46.64
CA SER A 16 3.01 26.24 -45.69
C SER A 16 2.09 25.41 -44.79
N ALA A 17 2.14 25.69 -43.49
CA ALA A 17 1.46 24.91 -42.45
C ALA A 17 -0.07 24.86 -42.63
N ILE A 18 -0.68 25.91 -43.20
CA ILE A 18 -2.14 25.94 -43.43
C ILE A 18 -2.62 24.79 -44.32
N PHE A 19 -1.78 24.27 -45.22
CA PHE A 19 -2.14 23.15 -46.09
C PHE A 19 -2.13 21.79 -45.37
N ALA A 20 -1.65 21.72 -44.13
CA ALA A 20 -1.88 20.59 -43.23
C ALA A 20 -3.27 20.65 -42.59
N GLU A 21 -3.67 21.84 -42.14
CA GLU A 21 -4.93 22.08 -41.39
C GLU A 21 -6.17 22.21 -42.30
N THR A 22 -5.99 22.44 -43.60
CA THR A 22 -7.11 22.71 -44.52
C THR A 22 -7.77 21.42 -45.02
N PRO A 23 -9.04 21.13 -44.65
CA PRO A 23 -9.65 19.81 -44.88
C PRO A 23 -9.98 19.52 -46.35
N TYR A 24 -10.15 20.55 -47.20
CA TYR A 24 -10.47 20.41 -48.61
C TYR A 24 -9.24 20.34 -49.54
N MET A 25 -8.02 20.56 -49.04
CA MET A 25 -6.79 20.42 -49.85
C MET A 25 -6.62 19.05 -50.53
N PRO A 26 -7.03 17.90 -49.95
CA PRO A 26 -7.07 16.62 -50.65
C PRO A 26 -7.98 16.62 -51.88
N LEU A 27 -9.13 17.30 -51.82
CA LEU A 27 -10.09 17.40 -52.93
C LEU A 27 -9.50 18.25 -54.06
N LEU A 28 -9.00 19.44 -53.73
CA LEU A 28 -8.33 20.37 -54.63
C LEU A 28 -7.12 19.74 -55.35
N ALA A 29 -6.29 18.99 -54.62
CA ALA A 29 -5.11 18.34 -55.20
C ALA A 29 -5.44 17.07 -56.02
N PHE A 30 -6.54 16.38 -55.73
CA PHE A 30 -6.89 15.10 -56.35
C PHE A 30 -6.93 15.08 -57.89
N PRO A 31 -7.61 16.00 -58.61
CA PRO A 31 -7.66 15.97 -60.06
C PRO A 31 -6.26 16.10 -60.69
N PHE A 32 -5.40 16.98 -60.15
CA PHE A 32 -4.02 17.13 -60.61
C PHE A 32 -3.16 15.91 -60.30
N VAL A 33 -3.27 15.31 -59.11
CA VAL A 33 -2.56 14.06 -58.78
C VAL A 33 -3.01 12.92 -59.69
N LYS A 34 -4.29 12.88 -60.08
CA LYS A 34 -4.84 11.89 -61.03
C LYS A 34 -4.38 12.12 -62.47
N LEU A 35 -4.03 13.35 -62.84
CA LEU A 35 -3.47 13.72 -64.14
C LEU A 35 -1.95 13.48 -64.22
N PHE A 36 -1.19 13.99 -63.24
CA PHE A 36 0.27 14.01 -63.21
C PHE A 36 0.90 12.86 -62.38
N GLN A 37 0.26 11.69 -62.34
CA GLN A 37 0.63 10.54 -61.50
C GLN A 37 2.12 10.14 -61.57
N ASN A 38 2.77 10.38 -62.71
CA ASN A 38 4.15 9.98 -62.99
C ASN A 38 5.19 11.06 -62.61
N ASN A 39 4.80 12.31 -62.34
CA ASN A 39 5.72 13.38 -61.98
C ASN A 39 5.16 14.20 -60.81
N GLN A 40 5.61 13.83 -59.60
CA GLN A 40 5.18 14.46 -58.35
C GLN A 40 5.63 15.93 -58.23
N LEU A 41 6.76 16.32 -58.84
CA LEU A 41 7.24 17.70 -58.81
C LEU A 41 6.32 18.61 -59.64
N ILE A 42 6.03 18.24 -60.89
CA ILE A 42 5.07 18.97 -61.73
C ILE A 42 3.69 18.98 -61.08
N CYS A 43 3.27 17.86 -60.46
CA CYS A 43 2.01 17.82 -59.72
C CYS A 43 1.96 18.82 -58.55
N PHE A 44 3.05 18.96 -57.79
CA PHE A 44 3.16 19.95 -56.73
C PHE A 44 3.14 21.37 -57.31
N GLU A 45 3.96 21.65 -58.33
CA GLU A 45 4.09 22.99 -58.92
C GLU A 45 2.79 23.47 -59.59
N VAL A 46 2.02 22.57 -60.22
CA VAL A 46 0.69 22.91 -60.74
C VAL A 46 -0.28 23.22 -59.61
N VAL A 47 -0.36 22.40 -58.54
CA VAL A 47 -1.24 22.69 -57.39
C VAL A 47 -0.83 23.98 -56.68
N ALA A 48 0.46 24.23 -56.49
CA ALA A 48 0.98 25.46 -55.92
C ALA A 48 0.67 26.69 -56.79
N THR A 49 0.76 26.56 -58.12
CA THR A 49 0.37 27.61 -59.06
C THR A 49 -1.14 27.90 -58.99
N VAL A 50 -1.98 26.86 -58.89
CA VAL A 50 -3.43 26.99 -58.71
C VAL A 50 -3.78 27.70 -57.41
N VAL A 51 -3.17 27.28 -56.29
CA VAL A 51 -3.43 27.86 -54.97
C VAL A 51 -2.99 29.33 -54.87
N VAL A 52 -1.86 29.70 -55.49
CA VAL A 52 -1.39 31.10 -55.49
C VAL A 52 -2.27 32.01 -56.36
N ASN A 53 -2.73 31.53 -57.52
CA ASN A 53 -3.37 32.39 -58.53
C ASN A 53 -4.90 32.31 -58.57
N PHE A 54 -5.49 31.15 -58.31
CA PHE A 54 -6.93 30.90 -58.43
C PHE A 54 -7.63 30.72 -57.07
N CYS A 55 -6.88 30.38 -56.02
CA CYS A 55 -7.34 30.37 -54.63
C CYS A 55 -6.97 31.66 -53.86
N GLN A 56 -6.90 32.78 -54.57
CA GLN A 56 -6.67 34.10 -53.95
C GLN A 56 -7.81 34.43 -52.97
N HIS A 57 -7.46 35.01 -51.82
CA HIS A 57 -8.38 35.32 -50.71
C HIS A 57 -9.09 34.11 -50.07
N TRP A 58 -8.75 32.86 -50.44
CA TRP A 58 -9.45 31.67 -49.92
C TRP A 58 -9.25 31.41 -48.42
N PHE A 59 -8.18 31.95 -47.85
CA PHE A 59 -7.69 31.60 -46.52
C PHE A 59 -7.77 32.76 -45.50
N GLU A 60 -8.32 33.92 -45.89
CA GLU A 60 -8.39 35.14 -45.05
C GLU A 60 -9.17 34.94 -43.75
N TYR A 61 -10.22 34.12 -43.79
CA TYR A 61 -11.10 33.81 -42.65
C TYR A 61 -11.01 32.34 -42.22
N PHE A 62 -9.91 31.65 -42.56
CA PHE A 62 -9.67 30.25 -42.21
C PHE A 62 -9.93 30.01 -40.70
N PRO A 63 -10.68 28.96 -40.31
CA PRO A 63 -11.10 27.79 -41.11
C PRO A 63 -12.40 27.96 -41.91
N ASN A 64 -13.03 29.13 -41.95
CA ASN A 64 -14.29 29.34 -42.67
C ASN A 64 -14.07 29.39 -44.20
N PRO A 65 -15.08 29.03 -45.02
CA PRO A 65 -15.08 29.27 -46.46
C PRO A 65 -14.91 30.78 -46.78
N PRO A 66 -14.35 31.13 -47.96
CA PRO A 66 -14.00 32.51 -48.28
C PRO A 66 -15.20 33.38 -48.66
N VAL A 67 -15.84 33.91 -47.63
CA VAL A 67 -17.01 34.80 -47.74
C VAL A 67 -16.81 35.98 -48.69
N ASN A 68 -15.58 36.52 -48.80
CA ASN A 68 -15.26 37.57 -49.78
C ASN A 68 -15.45 37.08 -51.22
N VAL A 69 -14.86 35.94 -51.58
CA VAL A 69 -14.95 35.35 -52.93
C VAL A 69 -16.38 34.90 -53.24
N LEU A 70 -17.05 34.27 -52.27
CA LEU A 70 -18.44 33.85 -52.41
C LEU A 70 -19.39 35.05 -52.60
N GLY A 71 -19.15 36.16 -51.90
CA GLY A 71 -19.88 37.41 -52.09
C GLY A 71 -19.66 38.06 -53.46
N MET A 72 -18.44 38.00 -54.02
CA MET A 72 -18.19 38.43 -55.41
C MET A 72 -19.06 37.64 -56.40
N MET A 73 -19.11 36.31 -56.23
CA MET A 73 -19.89 35.41 -57.09
C MET A 73 -21.40 35.63 -56.95
N GLU A 74 -21.88 35.87 -55.73
CA GLU A 74 -23.28 36.18 -55.45
C GLU A 74 -23.70 37.52 -56.08
N ASN A 75 -22.82 38.53 -56.09
CA ASN A 75 -23.05 39.80 -56.80
C ASN A 75 -23.12 39.62 -58.34
N VAL A 76 -22.30 38.75 -58.93
CA VAL A 76 -22.38 38.43 -60.37
C VAL A 76 -23.70 37.72 -60.68
N LEU A 77 -24.10 36.72 -59.88
CA LEU A 77 -25.38 36.03 -60.05
C LEU A 77 -26.57 37.00 -59.86
N ALA A 78 -26.48 37.92 -58.88
CA ALA A 78 -27.46 38.98 -58.64
C ALA A 78 -27.58 39.98 -59.79
N HIS A 79 -26.57 40.08 -60.67
CA HIS A 79 -26.66 40.89 -61.88
C HIS A 79 -27.40 40.15 -62.99
N HIS A 80 -26.97 38.91 -63.29
CA HIS A 80 -27.34 38.19 -64.51
C HIS A 80 -28.58 37.29 -64.38
N ASP A 81 -28.82 36.64 -63.24
CA ASP A 81 -30.06 35.88 -62.99
C ASP A 81 -30.63 36.11 -61.58
N LYS A 82 -31.36 37.22 -61.48
CA LYS A 82 -32.09 37.63 -60.27
C LYS A 82 -33.19 36.65 -59.86
N GLU A 83 -33.77 35.91 -60.80
CA GLU A 83 -34.84 34.95 -60.50
C GLU A 83 -34.26 33.70 -59.82
N LEU A 84 -33.16 33.17 -60.36
CA LEU A 84 -32.42 32.07 -59.76
C LEU A 84 -31.89 32.43 -58.36
N LEU A 85 -31.29 33.62 -58.19
CA LEU A 85 -30.84 34.06 -56.86
C LEU A 85 -32.00 34.24 -55.87
N GLN A 86 -33.11 34.83 -56.28
CA GLN A 86 -34.29 34.98 -55.41
C GLN A 86 -34.88 33.61 -55.00
N HIS A 87 -34.85 32.62 -55.89
CA HIS A 87 -35.25 31.26 -55.59
C HIS A 87 -34.30 30.57 -54.60
N LEU A 88 -32.98 30.73 -54.77
CA LEU A 88 -31.97 30.23 -53.82
C LEU A 88 -32.18 30.84 -52.42
N ILE A 89 -32.30 32.17 -52.33
CA ILE A 89 -32.57 32.90 -51.07
C ILE A 89 -33.89 32.44 -50.42
N LYS A 90 -34.95 32.24 -51.20
CA LYS A 90 -36.27 31.76 -50.73
C LYS A 90 -36.19 30.40 -50.01
N TYR A 91 -35.23 29.55 -50.37
CA TYR A 91 -35.00 28.25 -49.72
C TYR A 91 -33.80 28.26 -48.75
N ASN A 92 -33.32 29.44 -48.36
CA ASN A 92 -32.13 29.67 -47.50
C ASN A 92 -30.82 29.09 -48.06
N VAL A 93 -30.71 28.92 -49.39
CA VAL A 93 -29.51 28.41 -50.06
C VAL A 93 -28.54 29.57 -50.28
N THR A 94 -27.38 29.52 -49.61
CA THR A 94 -26.33 30.54 -49.71
C THR A 94 -25.28 30.15 -50.76
N SER A 95 -24.40 31.10 -51.12
CA SER A 95 -23.21 30.83 -51.94
C SER A 95 -22.26 29.76 -51.36
N GLN A 96 -22.30 29.48 -50.06
CA GLN A 96 -21.60 28.33 -49.46
C GLN A 96 -22.20 26.97 -49.87
N VAL A 97 -23.43 26.92 -50.38
CA VAL A 97 -24.07 25.69 -50.87
C VAL A 97 -23.99 25.58 -52.39
N TYR A 98 -24.21 26.66 -53.14
CA TYR A 98 -24.27 26.59 -54.61
C TYR A 98 -22.95 26.86 -55.34
N ALA A 99 -21.98 27.53 -54.71
CA ALA A 99 -20.70 27.87 -55.33
C ALA A 99 -19.49 27.22 -54.65
N TRP A 100 -19.47 27.12 -53.31
CA TRP A 100 -18.30 26.57 -52.61
C TRP A 100 -17.97 25.10 -52.94
N PRO A 101 -18.91 24.13 -53.03
CA PRO A 101 -18.61 22.76 -53.44
C PRO A 101 -17.95 22.67 -54.84
N LEU A 102 -18.37 23.56 -55.74
CA LEU A 102 -17.83 23.67 -57.09
C LEU A 102 -16.41 24.26 -57.10
N LEU A 103 -16.11 25.16 -56.16
CA LEU A 103 -14.77 25.73 -55.96
C LEU A 103 -13.83 24.72 -55.28
N GLU A 104 -14.17 24.18 -54.12
CA GLU A 104 -13.24 23.38 -53.29
C GLU A 104 -12.83 22.05 -53.94
N THR A 105 -13.72 21.49 -54.76
CA THR A 105 -13.48 20.29 -55.58
C THR A 105 -12.85 20.61 -56.94
N LEU A 106 -12.65 21.89 -57.26
CA LEU A 106 -12.26 22.40 -58.58
C LEU A 106 -13.14 21.82 -59.71
N LEU A 107 -14.47 21.83 -59.53
CA LEU A 107 -15.48 21.23 -60.42
C LEU A 107 -15.31 19.71 -60.67
N SER A 108 -14.42 19.01 -59.96
CA SER A 108 -14.04 17.63 -60.31
C SER A 108 -15.03 16.55 -59.85
N GLU A 109 -15.97 16.88 -58.97
CA GLU A 109 -17.12 16.02 -58.62
C GLU A 109 -18.19 16.06 -59.72
N VAL A 110 -18.64 17.26 -60.11
CA VAL A 110 -19.76 17.46 -61.04
C VAL A 110 -19.43 17.22 -62.51
N LEU A 111 -18.15 17.26 -62.91
CA LEU A 111 -17.70 17.05 -64.30
C LEU A 111 -17.11 15.65 -64.54
N THR A 112 -17.16 15.18 -65.79
CA THR A 112 -16.31 14.08 -66.26
C THR A 112 -14.87 14.56 -66.52
N ARG A 113 -13.93 13.63 -66.73
CA ARG A 113 -12.53 13.95 -67.00
C ARG A 113 -12.35 14.82 -68.25
N GLU A 114 -13.12 14.59 -69.29
CA GLU A 114 -12.98 15.27 -70.58
C GLU A 114 -13.56 16.68 -70.54
N GLU A 115 -14.68 16.86 -69.83
CA GLU A 115 -15.27 18.18 -69.55
C GLU A 115 -14.37 19.01 -68.63
N TRP A 116 -13.86 18.39 -67.56
CA TRP A 116 -12.93 19.03 -66.63
C TRP A 116 -11.65 19.52 -67.32
N LEU A 117 -11.08 18.73 -68.23
CA LEU A 117 -9.92 19.17 -69.02
C LEU A 117 -10.24 20.38 -69.89
N LYS A 118 -11.35 20.36 -70.65
CA LYS A 118 -11.80 21.52 -71.46
C LYS A 118 -12.00 22.77 -70.60
N VAL A 119 -12.57 22.61 -69.42
CA VAL A 119 -12.78 23.70 -68.45
C VAL A 119 -11.44 24.26 -67.97
N PHE A 120 -10.49 23.41 -67.58
CA PHE A 120 -9.19 23.86 -67.08
C PHE A 120 -8.27 24.42 -68.16
N ASP A 121 -8.35 23.95 -69.41
CA ASP A 121 -7.69 24.59 -70.56
C ASP A 121 -8.16 26.05 -70.73
N ASN A 122 -9.46 26.33 -70.51
CA ASN A 122 -10.01 27.69 -70.54
C ASN A 122 -9.64 28.49 -69.28
N ILE A 123 -9.72 27.91 -68.07
CA ILE A 123 -9.32 28.58 -66.82
C ILE A 123 -7.85 29.03 -66.87
N PHE A 124 -6.94 28.17 -67.34
CA PHE A 124 -5.51 28.51 -67.43
C PHE A 124 -5.14 29.43 -68.60
N SER A 125 -6.06 29.66 -69.55
CA SER A 125 -5.87 30.56 -70.69
C SER A 125 -6.44 31.97 -70.44
N ASN A 126 -7.07 32.22 -69.29
CA ASN A 126 -7.75 33.48 -68.95
C ASN A 126 -7.27 34.06 -67.61
N HIS A 127 -7.72 35.28 -67.31
CA HIS A 127 -7.53 35.92 -66.00
C HIS A 127 -8.17 35.06 -64.87
N PRO A 128 -7.58 34.96 -63.66
CA PRO A 128 -8.11 34.09 -62.59
C PRO A 128 -9.59 34.26 -62.24
N SER A 129 -10.17 35.46 -62.43
CA SER A 129 -11.61 35.70 -62.28
C SER A 129 -12.50 34.82 -63.16
N TYR A 130 -12.00 34.30 -64.28
CA TYR A 130 -12.72 33.37 -65.15
C TYR A 130 -13.13 32.09 -64.41
N PHE A 131 -12.35 31.64 -63.42
CA PHE A 131 -12.73 30.49 -62.59
C PHE A 131 -14.01 30.76 -61.77
N LEU A 132 -14.18 31.99 -61.27
CA LEU A 132 -15.40 32.39 -60.58
C LEU A 132 -16.58 32.53 -61.55
N MET A 133 -16.34 33.09 -62.75
CA MET A 133 -17.36 33.22 -63.79
C MET A 133 -17.87 31.86 -64.28
N ILE A 134 -16.99 30.86 -64.49
CA ILE A 134 -17.42 29.56 -65.01
C ILE A 134 -18.22 28.73 -63.99
N VAL A 135 -18.01 28.96 -62.69
CA VAL A 135 -18.86 28.37 -61.64
C VAL A 135 -20.26 29.03 -61.63
N ILE A 136 -20.36 30.35 -61.77
CA ILE A 136 -21.66 31.03 -61.92
C ILE A 136 -22.35 30.66 -63.24
N ALA A 137 -21.62 30.54 -64.34
CA ALA A 137 -22.13 30.05 -65.61
C ALA A 137 -22.71 28.62 -65.47
N TYR A 138 -22.06 27.74 -64.70
CA TYR A 138 -22.59 26.41 -64.43
C TYR A 138 -23.94 26.46 -63.70
N SER A 139 -24.10 27.34 -62.70
CA SER A 139 -25.39 27.59 -62.03
C SER A 139 -26.45 28.16 -62.98
N ILE A 140 -26.11 29.14 -63.83
CA ILE A 140 -27.04 29.77 -64.78
C ILE A 140 -27.48 28.79 -65.89
N CYS A 141 -26.56 28.00 -66.46
CA CYS A 141 -26.94 26.91 -67.39
C CYS A 141 -27.76 25.82 -66.70
N SER A 142 -27.62 25.68 -65.37
CA SER A 142 -28.40 24.77 -64.51
C SER A 142 -29.72 25.38 -63.99
N ARG A 143 -30.09 26.59 -64.40
CA ARG A 143 -31.30 27.31 -63.95
C ARG A 143 -32.57 26.45 -63.97
N ALA A 144 -32.78 25.67 -65.03
CA ALA A 144 -34.00 24.88 -65.19
C ALA A 144 -34.23 23.86 -64.06
N PRO A 145 -33.32 22.91 -63.76
CA PRO A 145 -33.49 22.02 -62.60
C PRO A 145 -33.45 22.78 -61.26
N LEU A 146 -32.58 23.80 -61.10
CA LEU A 146 -32.46 24.55 -59.84
C LEU A 146 -33.76 25.27 -59.44
N LEU A 147 -34.53 25.79 -60.41
CA LEU A 147 -35.85 26.39 -60.15
C LEU A 147 -36.95 25.35 -59.80
N HIS A 148 -36.70 24.05 -59.98
CA HIS A 148 -37.62 22.97 -59.55
C HIS A 148 -37.30 22.42 -58.15
N CYS A 149 -36.04 22.55 -57.69
CA CYS A 149 -35.63 22.22 -56.32
C CYS A 149 -36.45 23.03 -55.30
N ASN A 150 -36.90 22.39 -54.23
CA ASN A 150 -37.79 23.01 -53.22
C ASN A 150 -37.45 22.65 -51.77
N GLN A 151 -36.39 21.90 -51.53
CA GLN A 151 -35.77 21.65 -50.22
C GLN A 151 -34.28 21.97 -50.31
N ALA A 152 -33.67 22.50 -49.23
CA ALA A 152 -32.25 22.84 -49.22
C ALA A 152 -31.35 21.65 -49.61
N ALA A 153 -31.70 20.45 -49.14
CA ALA A 153 -31.02 19.18 -49.47
C ALA A 153 -31.06 18.83 -50.98
N ASP A 154 -32.05 19.31 -51.75
CA ASP A 154 -32.07 19.11 -53.21
C ASP A 154 -30.89 19.86 -53.87
N PHE A 155 -30.58 21.06 -53.37
CA PHE A 155 -29.49 21.90 -53.88
C PHE A 155 -28.13 21.35 -53.44
N GLU A 156 -27.98 20.96 -52.16
CA GLU A 156 -26.78 20.27 -51.66
C GLU A 156 -26.50 19.01 -52.49
N TYR A 157 -27.52 18.20 -52.77
CA TYR A 157 -27.39 17.04 -53.65
C TYR A 157 -26.96 17.45 -55.07
N PHE A 158 -27.60 18.46 -55.67
CA PHE A 158 -27.30 18.91 -57.03
C PHE A 158 -25.83 19.33 -57.20
N PHE A 159 -25.26 20.08 -56.26
CA PHE A 159 -23.91 20.63 -56.40
C PHE A 159 -22.76 19.66 -56.07
N HIS A 160 -23.06 18.50 -55.46
CA HIS A 160 -22.11 17.40 -55.27
C HIS A 160 -22.24 16.26 -56.31
N HIS A 161 -23.21 16.32 -57.23
CA HIS A 161 -23.48 15.26 -58.20
C HIS A 161 -23.38 15.72 -59.65
N ARG A 162 -23.24 14.75 -60.57
CA ARG A 162 -23.15 15.04 -62.00
C ARG A 162 -24.52 15.34 -62.60
N ASN A 163 -24.65 16.53 -63.18
CA ASN A 163 -25.86 17.00 -63.84
C ASN A 163 -25.68 17.00 -65.37
N ASN A 164 -26.77 16.80 -66.11
CA ASN A 164 -26.76 16.77 -67.57
C ASN A 164 -26.74 18.21 -68.15
N VAL A 165 -25.55 18.81 -68.21
CA VAL A 165 -25.32 20.19 -68.67
C VAL A 165 -24.23 20.18 -69.73
N ASP A 166 -24.48 20.78 -70.91
CA ASP A 166 -23.47 20.88 -71.96
C ASP A 166 -22.36 21.87 -71.54
N ILE A 167 -21.18 21.35 -71.21
CA ILE A 167 -20.03 22.16 -70.80
C ILE A 167 -19.59 23.18 -71.87
N ASN A 168 -19.88 22.92 -73.15
CA ASN A 168 -19.55 23.85 -74.24
C ASN A 168 -20.52 25.04 -74.27
N VAL A 169 -21.71 24.94 -73.66
CA VAL A 169 -22.61 26.07 -73.38
C VAL A 169 -22.14 26.81 -72.14
N VAL A 170 -21.79 26.10 -71.05
CA VAL A 170 -21.24 26.71 -69.81
C VAL A 170 -19.98 27.53 -70.09
N ILE A 171 -19.07 27.05 -70.94
CA ILE A 171 -17.86 27.79 -71.35
C ILE A 171 -18.22 29.05 -72.14
N LYS A 172 -19.19 28.99 -73.06
CA LYS A 172 -19.64 30.19 -73.80
C LYS A 172 -20.29 31.22 -72.88
N GLU A 173 -21.13 30.76 -71.96
CA GLU A 173 -21.76 31.63 -70.97
C GLU A 173 -20.72 32.25 -70.03
N ALA A 174 -19.67 31.51 -69.63
CA ALA A 174 -18.57 32.06 -68.83
C ALA A 174 -17.82 33.21 -69.55
N TYR A 175 -17.58 33.11 -70.86
CA TYR A 175 -17.05 34.22 -71.66
C TYR A 175 -18.04 35.39 -71.77
N HIS A 176 -19.34 35.10 -71.99
CA HIS A 176 -20.37 36.13 -72.01
C HIS A 176 -20.47 36.88 -70.67
N LEU A 177 -20.38 36.18 -69.53
CA LEU A 177 -20.33 36.79 -68.19
C LEU A 177 -19.09 37.67 -68.01
N MET A 178 -17.91 37.29 -68.51
CA MET A 178 -16.71 38.14 -68.47
C MET A 178 -16.92 39.45 -69.26
N GLU A 179 -17.55 39.40 -70.44
CA GLU A 179 -17.79 40.59 -71.27
C GLU A 179 -18.96 41.45 -70.77
N ALA A 180 -20.01 40.84 -70.21
CA ALA A 180 -21.24 41.52 -69.81
C ALA A 180 -21.26 42.01 -68.36
N THR A 181 -20.31 41.61 -67.50
CA THR A 181 -20.30 42.02 -66.08
C THR A 181 -19.69 43.41 -65.89
N PRO A 182 -20.41 44.37 -65.27
CA PRO A 182 -19.87 45.71 -64.98
C PRO A 182 -18.63 45.72 -64.06
N LEU A 183 -17.69 46.64 -64.34
CA LEU A 183 -16.37 46.75 -63.69
C LEU A 183 -16.39 47.08 -62.19
N ASP A 184 -17.53 47.45 -61.63
CA ASP A 184 -17.74 47.67 -60.19
C ASP A 184 -18.02 46.37 -59.43
N ILE A 185 -18.63 45.37 -60.07
CA ILE A 185 -18.90 44.04 -59.48
C ILE A 185 -18.05 42.91 -60.09
N HIS A 186 -17.34 43.15 -61.20
CA HIS A 186 -16.53 42.13 -61.87
C HIS A 186 -15.33 41.70 -61.01
N PRO A 187 -15.17 40.39 -60.72
CA PRO A 187 -14.08 39.91 -59.84
C PRO A 187 -12.66 40.19 -60.35
N GLN A 188 -12.46 40.56 -61.62
CA GLN A 188 -11.14 40.96 -62.15
C GLN A 188 -10.58 42.20 -61.45
N ARG A 189 -11.45 43.06 -60.89
CA ARG A 189 -11.01 44.23 -60.11
C ARG A 189 -10.58 43.88 -58.68
N MET A 190 -10.88 42.66 -58.20
CA MET A 190 -10.71 42.23 -56.81
C MET A 190 -9.70 41.08 -56.63
N LEU A 191 -9.08 40.62 -57.72
CA LEU A 191 -8.07 39.55 -57.74
C LEU A 191 -6.82 40.05 -58.48
N ASP A 192 -5.64 39.60 -58.05
CA ASP A 192 -4.37 39.85 -58.74
C ASP A 192 -4.32 39.12 -60.10
N ASP A 193 -3.62 39.70 -61.09
CA ASP A 193 -3.25 39.05 -62.36
C ASP A 193 -2.45 37.74 -62.13
N PHE A 194 -2.42 36.86 -63.13
CA PHE A 194 -1.65 35.61 -63.04
C PHE A 194 -0.14 35.86 -62.86
N THR A 195 0.43 35.26 -61.82
CA THR A 195 1.86 35.29 -61.51
C THR A 195 2.48 33.88 -61.53
N PRO A 196 3.58 33.66 -62.28
CA PRO A 196 4.26 32.38 -62.28
C PRO A 196 5.06 32.16 -60.99
N LEU A 197 5.20 30.90 -60.56
CA LEU A 197 6.03 30.56 -59.39
C LEU A 197 7.49 31.00 -59.58
N THR A 198 8.09 31.47 -58.48
CA THR A 198 9.47 31.93 -58.44
C THR A 198 10.47 30.80 -58.68
N LYS A 199 11.55 31.08 -59.43
CA LYS A 199 12.55 30.07 -59.80
C LYS A 199 13.57 29.86 -58.67
N GLY A 200 13.79 28.61 -58.29
CA GLY A 200 14.82 28.19 -57.32
C GLY A 200 14.38 28.21 -55.85
N GLN A 201 13.38 29.03 -55.50
CA GLN A 201 12.69 29.02 -54.21
C GLN A 201 11.20 29.29 -54.45
N TYR A 202 10.30 28.57 -53.79
CA TYR A 202 8.86 28.83 -53.85
C TYR A 202 8.50 30.09 -53.02
N PRO A 203 7.45 30.85 -53.40
CA PRO A 203 7.10 32.08 -52.69
C PRO A 203 6.58 31.76 -51.29
N VAL A 204 6.81 32.65 -50.33
CA VAL A 204 6.30 32.48 -48.95
C VAL A 204 4.79 32.66 -48.97
N PHE A 205 4.05 31.59 -48.67
CA PHE A 205 2.59 31.65 -48.57
C PHE A 205 2.19 32.06 -47.15
N ASN A 206 1.65 33.27 -47.01
CA ASN A 206 1.25 33.89 -45.74
C ASN A 206 -0.10 34.66 -45.83
N LYS A 207 -0.90 34.45 -46.88
CA LYS A 207 -2.23 35.09 -47.07
C LYS A 207 -3.31 34.46 -46.14
N TYR A 208 -3.04 34.29 -44.83
CA TYR A 208 -3.94 33.65 -43.85
C TYR A 208 -3.67 34.08 -42.39
N PRO A 209 -4.62 33.89 -41.44
CA PRO A 209 -4.42 34.14 -40.01
C PRO A 209 -3.41 33.16 -39.37
N THR A 210 -2.14 33.56 -39.25
CA THR A 210 -1.08 32.66 -38.76
C THR A 210 -1.37 32.11 -37.37
N PHE A 211 -1.83 32.95 -36.43
CA PHE A 211 -2.14 32.56 -35.04
C PHE A 211 -3.06 31.33 -34.92
N ILE A 212 -4.04 31.17 -35.83
CA ILE A 212 -4.96 30.03 -35.80
C ILE A 212 -4.23 28.74 -36.19
N VAL A 213 -3.46 28.80 -37.27
CA VAL A 213 -2.67 27.67 -37.80
C VAL A 213 -1.51 27.32 -36.85
N ASP A 214 -0.83 28.32 -36.29
CA ASP A 214 0.23 28.15 -35.31
C ASP A 214 -0.28 27.48 -34.02
N TYR A 215 -1.51 27.79 -33.60
CA TYR A 215 -2.19 27.15 -32.48
C TYR A 215 -2.56 25.69 -32.79
N GLN A 216 -3.13 25.42 -33.97
CA GLN A 216 -3.47 24.05 -34.39
C GLN A 216 -2.22 23.17 -34.50
N ALA A 217 -1.15 23.66 -35.12
CA ALA A 217 0.13 22.95 -35.22
C ALA A 217 0.75 22.65 -33.84
N GLN A 218 0.60 23.56 -32.86
CA GLN A 218 1.03 23.33 -31.48
C GLN A 218 0.19 22.26 -30.77
N GLU A 219 -1.14 22.27 -30.92
CA GLU A 219 -2.00 21.22 -30.36
C GLU A 219 -1.75 19.85 -31.02
N TRP A 220 -1.47 19.78 -32.33
CA TRP A 220 -1.08 18.52 -32.98
C TRP A 220 0.27 17.98 -32.49
N GLU A 221 1.29 18.83 -32.36
CA GLU A 221 2.60 18.42 -31.84
C GLU A 221 2.53 18.03 -30.35
N LYS A 222 1.64 18.65 -29.57
CA LYS A 222 1.30 18.24 -28.21
C LYS A 222 0.59 16.88 -28.17
N ILE A 223 -0.46 16.65 -28.96
CA ILE A 223 -1.15 15.35 -29.08
C ILE A 223 -0.15 14.24 -29.45
N ARG A 224 0.80 14.54 -30.34
CA ARG A 224 1.88 13.65 -30.75
C ARG A 224 2.87 13.36 -29.60
N GLN A 225 3.20 14.36 -28.77
CA GLN A 225 4.04 14.17 -27.59
C GLN A 225 3.31 13.34 -26.52
N ASP A 226 2.02 13.60 -26.29
CA ASP A 226 1.14 12.82 -25.41
C ASP A 226 1.03 11.35 -25.88
N GLU A 227 0.90 11.10 -27.19
CA GLU A 227 0.91 9.74 -27.76
C GLU A 227 2.26 9.04 -27.55
N ILE A 228 3.38 9.75 -27.75
CA ILE A 228 4.73 9.22 -27.52
C ILE A 228 4.95 8.91 -26.03
N GLU A 229 4.44 9.72 -25.11
CA GLU A 229 4.51 9.46 -23.67
C GLU A 229 3.62 8.28 -23.28
N TYR A 230 2.37 8.23 -23.72
CA TYR A 230 1.45 7.10 -23.53
C TYR A 230 2.05 5.76 -24.01
N LEU A 231 2.71 5.75 -25.18
CA LEU A 231 3.37 4.56 -25.69
C LEU A 231 4.58 4.12 -24.83
N ARG A 232 5.30 5.06 -24.21
CA ARG A 232 6.39 4.74 -23.25
C ARG A 232 5.83 4.23 -21.93
N GLU A 233 4.81 4.88 -21.37
CA GLU A 233 4.15 4.42 -20.14
C GLU A 233 3.61 3.00 -20.31
N ARG A 234 2.98 2.71 -21.45
CA ARG A 234 2.48 1.37 -21.79
C ARG A 234 3.59 0.32 -21.88
N GLN A 235 4.78 0.68 -22.39
CA GLN A 235 5.96 -0.20 -22.40
C GLN A 235 6.46 -0.46 -20.97
N LEU A 236 6.62 0.60 -20.15
CA LEU A 236 7.04 0.49 -18.75
C LEU A 236 6.06 -0.31 -17.89
N ALA A 237 4.75 -0.13 -18.12
CA ALA A 237 3.70 -0.89 -17.47
C ALA A 237 3.83 -2.39 -17.80
N HIS A 238 4.00 -2.74 -19.08
CA HIS A 238 4.20 -4.13 -19.49
C HIS A 238 5.49 -4.75 -18.93
N GLU A 239 6.60 -4.01 -18.93
CA GLU A 239 7.84 -4.43 -18.26
C GLU A 239 7.64 -4.68 -16.76
N SER A 240 6.90 -3.81 -16.07
CA SER A 240 6.62 -3.95 -14.65
C SER A 240 5.71 -5.13 -14.34
N GLU A 241 4.75 -5.44 -15.24
CA GLU A 241 3.91 -6.62 -15.15
C GLU A 241 4.74 -7.90 -15.32
N VAL A 242 5.62 -7.96 -16.33
CA VAL A 242 6.53 -9.11 -16.53
C VAL A 242 7.44 -9.32 -15.32
N LYS A 243 8.00 -8.25 -14.75
CA LYS A 243 8.83 -8.32 -13.52
C LYS A 243 8.01 -8.78 -12.31
N ALA A 244 6.75 -8.34 -12.17
CA ALA A 244 5.86 -8.79 -11.10
C ALA A 244 5.39 -10.25 -11.29
N GLN A 245 5.26 -10.74 -12.52
CA GLN A 245 5.00 -12.16 -12.81
C GLN A 245 6.22 -13.02 -12.47
N GLN A 246 7.44 -12.56 -12.78
CA GLN A 246 8.69 -13.22 -12.39
C GLN A 246 8.82 -13.32 -10.86
N GLN A 247 8.64 -12.20 -10.14
CA GLN A 247 8.70 -12.19 -8.67
C GLN A 247 7.68 -13.14 -8.03
N LYS A 248 6.43 -13.20 -8.54
CA LYS A 248 5.44 -14.17 -8.07
C LYS A 248 5.88 -15.62 -8.26
N ALA A 249 6.49 -15.95 -9.40
CA ALA A 249 7.00 -17.29 -9.66
C ALA A 249 8.19 -17.65 -8.75
N GLU A 250 9.06 -16.69 -8.43
CA GLU A 250 10.15 -16.84 -7.46
C GLU A 250 9.62 -17.04 -6.03
N ASP A 251 8.64 -16.24 -5.59
CA ASP A 251 7.97 -16.37 -4.30
C ASP A 251 7.25 -17.72 -4.18
N GLU A 252 6.48 -18.14 -5.20
CA GLU A 252 5.80 -19.44 -5.23
C GLU A 252 6.79 -20.61 -5.14
N ALA A 253 7.90 -20.56 -5.88
CA ALA A 253 8.96 -21.57 -5.80
C ALA A 253 9.64 -21.58 -4.42
N TRP A 254 9.83 -20.40 -3.79
CA TRP A 254 10.35 -20.29 -2.43
C TRP A 254 9.40 -20.88 -1.39
N TYR A 255 8.10 -20.59 -1.47
CA TYR A 255 7.07 -21.17 -0.60
C TYR A 255 6.98 -22.69 -0.76
N GLN A 256 7.02 -23.22 -1.98
CA GLN A 256 7.07 -24.67 -2.23
C GLN A 256 8.31 -25.30 -1.57
N LYS A 257 9.49 -24.69 -1.74
CA LYS A 257 10.73 -25.15 -1.11
C LYS A 257 10.66 -25.10 0.42
N GLN A 258 10.08 -24.04 1.01
CA GLN A 258 9.92 -23.92 2.46
C GLN A 258 8.92 -24.93 3.02
N LYS A 259 7.83 -25.23 2.28
CA LYS A 259 6.87 -26.29 2.64
C LYS A 259 7.53 -27.66 2.68
N LEU A 260 8.29 -28.03 1.64
CA LEU A 260 9.05 -29.30 1.60
C LEU A 260 10.08 -29.42 2.73
N LEU A 261 10.76 -28.32 3.08
CA LEU A 261 11.68 -28.29 4.23
C LEU A 261 10.95 -28.51 5.57
N ARG A 262 9.77 -27.92 5.76
CA ARG A 262 8.95 -28.11 6.96
C ARG A 262 8.42 -29.54 7.05
N GLU A 263 7.90 -30.10 5.97
CA GLU A 263 7.42 -31.49 5.90
C GLU A 263 8.55 -32.48 6.23
N ALA A 264 9.77 -32.24 5.72
CA ALA A 264 10.94 -33.04 6.06
C ALA A 264 11.38 -32.87 7.54
N GLU A 265 11.18 -31.69 8.14
CA GLU A 265 11.43 -31.49 9.58
C GLU A 265 10.40 -32.19 10.45
N GLU A 266 9.10 -32.09 10.11
CA GLU A 266 8.00 -32.77 10.78
C GLU A 266 8.17 -34.30 10.73
N GLN A 267 8.58 -34.85 9.58
CA GLN A 267 8.94 -36.27 9.45
C GLN A 267 10.12 -36.66 10.36
N ARG A 268 11.19 -35.84 10.43
CA ARG A 268 12.32 -36.09 11.33
C ARG A 268 11.92 -36.04 12.80
N ARG A 269 11.10 -35.06 13.20
CA ARG A 269 10.53 -34.95 14.55
C ARG A 269 9.71 -36.19 14.92
N LYS A 270 8.88 -36.68 13.99
CA LYS A 270 8.08 -37.91 14.19
C LYS A 270 8.97 -39.15 14.35
N ILE A 271 9.98 -39.33 13.51
CA ILE A 271 10.92 -40.46 13.61
C ILE A 271 11.69 -40.41 14.94
N LEU A 272 12.14 -39.22 15.37
CA LEU A 272 12.79 -39.04 16.68
C LEU A 272 11.86 -39.42 17.84
N GLN A 273 10.59 -38.98 17.82
CA GLN A 273 9.61 -39.36 18.83
C GLN A 273 9.38 -40.88 18.85
N GLU A 274 9.22 -41.53 17.68
CA GLU A 274 9.04 -42.98 17.58
C GLU A 274 10.26 -43.76 18.14
N GLU A 275 11.48 -43.25 17.99
CA GLU A 275 12.68 -43.85 18.62
C GLU A 275 12.79 -43.55 20.12
N GLU A 276 12.38 -42.36 20.59
CA GLU A 276 12.32 -42.06 22.04
C GLU A 276 11.29 -42.92 22.76
N GLU A 277 10.13 -43.19 22.15
CA GLU A 277 9.10 -44.10 22.68
C GLU A 277 9.63 -45.54 22.77
N LYS A 278 10.29 -46.06 21.71
CA LYS A 278 10.96 -47.38 21.73
C LYS A 278 12.03 -47.45 22.83
N LEU A 279 12.81 -46.39 23.02
CA LEU A 279 13.85 -46.32 24.04
C LEU A 279 13.25 -46.27 25.46
N ALA A 280 12.12 -45.58 25.65
CA ALA A 280 11.38 -45.55 26.91
C ALA A 280 10.81 -46.94 27.25
N GLU A 281 10.21 -47.64 26.28
CA GLU A 281 9.78 -49.03 26.44
C GLU A 281 10.93 -49.96 26.85
N GLN A 282 12.08 -49.88 26.15
CA GLN A 282 13.26 -50.70 26.50
C GLN A 282 13.74 -50.42 27.93
N ARG A 283 13.81 -49.14 28.33
CA ARG A 283 14.14 -48.73 29.70
C ARG A 283 13.13 -49.28 30.72
N GLN A 284 11.84 -49.28 30.41
CA GLN A 284 10.79 -49.83 31.28
C GLN A 284 10.91 -51.35 31.42
N ARG A 285 11.10 -52.09 30.32
CA ARG A 285 11.31 -53.55 30.32
C ARG A 285 12.56 -53.93 31.15
N LEU A 286 13.67 -53.21 30.97
CA LEU A 286 14.89 -53.39 31.77
C LEU A 286 14.69 -53.06 33.25
N ALA A 287 13.92 -52.02 33.58
CA ALA A 287 13.60 -51.66 34.96
C ALA A 287 12.73 -52.72 35.66
N LEU A 288 11.79 -53.35 34.95
CA LEU A 288 11.01 -54.49 35.45
C LEU A 288 11.90 -55.71 35.71
N GLY A 289 12.73 -56.11 34.74
CA GLY A 289 13.68 -57.22 34.92
C GLY A 289 14.65 -56.99 36.09
N LYS A 290 15.15 -55.75 36.27
CA LYS A 290 16.00 -55.39 37.42
C LYS A 290 15.26 -55.50 38.77
N ARG A 291 13.96 -55.17 38.83
CA ARG A 291 13.12 -55.36 40.02
C ARG A 291 12.92 -56.85 40.34
N GLU A 292 12.60 -57.67 39.34
CA GLU A 292 12.46 -59.12 39.52
C GLU A 292 13.74 -59.79 40.02
N LEU A 293 14.90 -59.44 39.43
CA LEU A 293 16.19 -59.97 39.88
C LEU A 293 16.48 -59.60 41.34
N LYS A 294 16.16 -58.36 41.76
CA LYS A 294 16.31 -57.94 43.16
C LYS A 294 15.37 -58.70 44.11
N ILE A 295 14.15 -59.01 43.68
CA ILE A 295 13.22 -59.84 44.46
C ILE A 295 13.78 -61.27 44.64
N LYS A 296 14.28 -61.88 43.55
CA LYS A 296 14.90 -63.22 43.57
C LYS A 296 16.14 -63.26 44.47
N GLU A 297 16.98 -62.22 44.44
CA GLU A 297 18.13 -62.06 45.35
C GLU A 297 17.69 -62.00 46.83
N LEU A 298 16.69 -61.17 47.15
CA LEU A 298 16.17 -61.05 48.52
C LEU A 298 15.53 -62.36 49.02
N GLN A 299 14.85 -63.11 48.16
CA GLN A 299 14.30 -64.44 48.48
C GLN A 299 15.41 -65.45 48.83
N LEU A 300 16.53 -65.45 48.09
CA LEU A 300 17.68 -66.31 48.38
C LEU A 300 18.36 -65.94 49.71
N LEU A 301 18.49 -64.64 50.00
CA LEU A 301 19.05 -64.13 51.26
C LEU A 301 18.16 -64.42 52.48
N ASP A 302 16.83 -64.34 52.34
CA ASP A 302 15.92 -64.75 53.42
C ASP A 302 15.95 -66.28 53.61
N ALA A 303 15.97 -67.05 52.52
CA ALA A 303 16.09 -68.50 52.58
C ALA A 303 17.42 -68.99 53.18
N SER A 304 18.51 -68.23 53.12
CA SER A 304 19.76 -68.55 53.84
C SER A 304 19.67 -68.15 55.32
N ARG A 305 19.13 -66.97 55.64
CA ARG A 305 18.88 -66.52 57.03
C ARG A 305 17.98 -67.47 57.81
N ARG A 306 16.90 -67.97 57.21
CA ARG A 306 16.00 -68.97 57.82
C ARG A 306 16.75 -70.26 58.13
N ARG A 307 17.55 -70.78 57.19
CA ARG A 307 18.35 -72.00 57.40
C ARG A 307 19.37 -71.85 58.53
N PHE A 308 20.06 -70.70 58.62
CA PHE A 308 20.97 -70.41 59.73
C PHE A 308 20.24 -70.32 61.09
N ARG A 309 19.07 -69.68 61.14
CA ARG A 309 18.26 -69.58 62.37
C ARG A 309 17.79 -70.95 62.85
N ASN A 310 17.31 -71.80 61.94
CA ASN A 310 16.89 -73.15 62.29
C ASN A 310 18.06 -73.96 62.86
N TYR A 311 19.23 -73.94 62.20
CA TYR A 311 20.43 -74.64 62.70
C TYR A 311 20.84 -74.23 64.13
N GLN A 312 20.76 -72.93 64.45
CA GLN A 312 20.99 -72.43 65.82
C GLN A 312 19.94 -72.93 66.82
N GLN A 313 18.66 -72.98 66.41
CA GLN A 313 17.58 -73.52 67.23
C GLN A 313 17.73 -75.04 67.46
N ASP A 314 18.16 -75.79 66.44
CA ASP A 314 18.39 -77.23 66.50
C ASP A 314 19.56 -77.56 67.47
N GLN A 315 20.64 -76.76 67.47
CA GLN A 315 21.73 -76.93 68.43
C GLN A 315 21.26 -76.74 69.89
N LEU A 316 20.54 -75.65 70.18
CA LEU A 316 20.01 -75.39 71.52
C LEU A 316 19.02 -76.47 71.99
N GLN A 317 18.25 -77.07 71.08
CA GLN A 317 17.39 -78.22 71.42
C GLN A 317 18.17 -79.51 71.72
N MET A 318 19.33 -79.71 71.10
CA MET A 318 20.19 -80.86 71.40
C MET A 318 20.93 -80.68 72.75
N GLU A 319 21.35 -79.47 73.07
CA GLU A 319 21.94 -79.12 74.38
C GLU A 319 20.91 -79.29 75.52
N LEU A 320 19.68 -78.81 75.34
CA LEU A 320 18.59 -79.01 76.31
C LEU A 320 18.31 -80.50 76.57
N LYS A 321 18.22 -81.32 75.51
CA LYS A 321 18.03 -82.77 75.67
C LYS A 321 19.15 -83.45 76.46
N HIS A 322 20.41 -83.05 76.23
CA HIS A 322 21.53 -83.59 77.01
C HIS A 322 21.41 -83.24 78.50
N LEU A 323 20.94 -82.03 78.83
CA LEU A 323 20.69 -81.62 80.22
C LEU A 323 19.51 -82.39 80.83
N ASP A 324 18.42 -82.59 80.09
CA ASP A 324 17.29 -83.42 80.52
C ASP A 324 17.73 -84.88 80.80
N ASP A 325 18.54 -85.48 79.92
CA ASP A 325 19.10 -86.82 80.08
C ASP A 325 20.07 -86.93 81.29
N GLU A 326 20.75 -85.83 81.66
CA GLU A 326 21.61 -85.80 82.85
C GLU A 326 20.79 -85.60 84.16
N ILE A 327 19.73 -84.80 84.11
CA ILE A 327 18.75 -84.66 85.20
C ILE A 327 18.06 -86.00 85.47
N ALA A 328 17.60 -86.71 84.42
CA ALA A 328 16.97 -88.01 84.54
C ALA A 328 17.91 -89.05 85.19
N ARG A 329 19.19 -89.08 84.80
CA ARG A 329 20.20 -89.95 85.44
C ARG A 329 20.39 -89.60 86.92
N LYS A 330 20.49 -88.32 87.29
CA LYS A 330 20.63 -87.88 88.70
C LYS A 330 19.38 -88.13 89.53
N ALA A 331 18.19 -88.09 88.92
CA ALA A 331 16.94 -88.48 89.58
C ALA A 331 16.92 -89.98 89.89
N SER A 332 17.25 -90.84 88.92
CA SER A 332 17.29 -92.30 89.12
C SER A 332 18.34 -92.73 90.17
N MET A 333 19.50 -92.07 90.23
CA MET A 333 20.49 -92.31 91.29
C MET A 333 19.92 -92.02 92.69
N ARG A 334 19.24 -90.88 92.87
CA ARG A 334 18.58 -90.54 94.16
C ARG A 334 17.49 -91.53 94.54
N GLU A 335 16.72 -92.00 93.55
CA GLU A 335 15.66 -92.98 93.77
C GLU A 335 16.24 -94.32 94.28
N GLN A 336 17.36 -94.76 93.71
CA GLN A 336 18.12 -95.94 94.20
C GLN A 336 18.69 -95.72 95.61
N GLU A 337 19.26 -94.53 95.90
CA GLU A 337 19.72 -94.17 97.26
C GLU A 337 18.58 -94.22 98.28
N THR A 338 17.39 -93.70 97.94
CA THR A 338 16.21 -93.78 98.82
C THR A 338 15.68 -95.20 98.99
N ALA A 339 15.73 -96.03 97.95
CA ALA A 339 15.30 -97.43 98.04
C ALA A 339 16.22 -98.26 98.95
N ALA A 340 17.53 -98.03 98.89
CA ALA A 340 18.49 -98.69 99.79
C ALA A 340 18.25 -98.28 101.26
N ALA A 341 18.04 -96.98 101.52
CA ALA A 341 17.76 -96.49 102.88
C ALA A 341 16.46 -97.07 103.47
N VAL A 342 15.43 -97.33 102.65
CA VAL A 342 14.20 -98.01 103.09
C VAL A 342 14.46 -99.49 103.44
N GLN A 343 15.30 -100.19 102.68
CA GLN A 343 15.63 -101.60 102.94
C GLN A 343 16.43 -101.77 104.25
N ASP A 344 17.36 -100.86 104.56
CA ASP A 344 18.07 -100.85 105.84
C ASP A 344 17.11 -100.62 107.03
N ILE A 345 16.09 -99.76 106.87
CA ILE A 345 15.06 -99.53 107.90
C ILE A 345 14.19 -100.78 108.11
N GLU A 346 13.82 -101.51 107.04
CA GLU A 346 13.07 -102.76 107.17
C GLU A 346 13.88 -103.87 107.85
N LEU A 347 15.18 -104.00 107.53
CA LEU A 347 16.07 -104.94 108.21
C LEU A 347 16.17 -104.64 109.72
N GLN A 348 16.42 -103.38 110.09
CA GLN A 348 16.48 -102.97 111.51
C GLN A 348 15.14 -103.20 112.24
N ARG A 349 14.01 -103.02 111.56
CA ARG A 349 12.68 -103.31 112.13
C ARG A 349 12.48 -104.81 112.40
N MET A 350 12.89 -105.68 111.48
CA MET A 350 12.76 -107.14 111.64
C MET A 350 13.63 -107.66 112.80
N GLU A 351 14.84 -107.11 112.97
CA GLU A 351 15.71 -107.38 114.12
C GLU A 351 15.04 -106.94 115.45
N LEU A 352 14.43 -105.75 115.48
CA LEU A 352 13.74 -105.22 116.65
C LEU A 352 12.52 -106.07 117.07
N GLU A 353 11.73 -106.56 116.12
CA GLU A 353 10.58 -107.43 116.38
C GLU A 353 11.01 -108.82 116.90
N SER A 354 12.18 -109.33 116.48
CA SER A 354 12.78 -110.56 117.05
C SER A 354 13.21 -110.36 118.51
N GLN A 355 13.94 -109.28 118.80
CA GLN A 355 14.41 -108.98 120.16
C GLN A 355 13.25 -108.78 121.15
N LYS A 356 12.13 -108.19 120.70
CA LYS A 356 10.94 -107.96 121.53
C LYS A 356 10.36 -109.27 122.10
N GLN A 357 10.29 -110.34 121.31
CA GLN A 357 9.72 -111.63 121.75
C GLN A 357 10.57 -112.32 122.82
N LEU A 358 11.89 -112.09 122.82
CA LEU A 358 12.80 -112.56 123.87
C LEU A 358 12.64 -111.77 125.18
N PHE A 359 12.32 -110.47 125.12
CA PHE A 359 12.05 -109.67 126.32
C PHE A 359 10.72 -110.03 127.01
N GLU A 360 9.65 -110.24 126.25
CA GLU A 360 8.33 -110.59 126.80
C GLU A 360 8.34 -111.91 127.61
N GLN A 361 9.25 -112.84 127.29
CA GLN A 361 9.39 -114.12 128.00
C GLN A 361 10.20 -114.02 129.31
N ASN A 362 11.05 -113.00 129.47
CA ASN A 362 11.83 -112.76 130.69
C ASN A 362 11.09 -111.85 131.69
N LEU A 363 10.23 -110.94 131.20
CA LEU A 363 9.56 -109.91 131.99
C LEU A 363 8.68 -110.47 133.14
N ILE A 364 8.20 -111.70 133.01
CA ILE A 364 7.32 -112.36 134.00
C ILE A 364 8.08 -112.89 135.23
N LYS A 365 9.42 -112.99 135.21
CA LYS A 365 10.21 -113.55 136.33
C LYS A 365 10.89 -112.53 137.24
N ASP A 366 11.28 -111.36 136.73
CA ASP A 366 12.21 -110.48 137.44
C ASP A 366 11.58 -109.17 137.99
N GLN A 367 10.28 -108.91 137.75
CA GLN A 367 9.62 -107.66 138.19
C GLN A 367 8.93 -107.70 139.57
N GLU A 368 9.30 -108.62 140.46
CA GLU A 368 9.10 -108.42 141.92
C GLU A 368 10.22 -107.57 142.56
N ALA A 369 11.31 -107.28 141.85
CA ALA A 369 12.47 -106.59 142.39
C ALA A 369 12.62 -105.13 141.87
N VAL A 370 12.52 -104.17 142.80
CA VAL A 370 13.34 -102.94 142.85
C VAL A 370 13.32 -102.12 141.54
N THR A 371 12.36 -101.21 141.32
CA THR A 371 12.14 -99.90 142.00
C THR A 371 13.41 -99.09 142.26
N LYS A 372 13.31 -97.74 142.23
CA LYS A 372 14.44 -96.77 142.31
C LYS A 372 15.35 -96.77 141.05
N GLU A 373 15.84 -95.63 140.57
CA GLU A 373 15.58 -94.25 140.99
C GLU A 373 15.88 -93.22 139.89
N MET A 374 15.22 -92.05 140.02
CA MET A 374 15.79 -90.74 139.69
C MET A 374 15.92 -90.35 138.20
N LYS A 375 14.97 -89.50 137.77
CA LYS A 375 15.15 -88.39 136.80
C LYS A 375 15.06 -88.73 135.31
N GLU A 376 14.16 -88.14 134.51
CA GLU A 376 13.39 -86.86 134.58
C GLU A 376 14.32 -85.63 134.74
N ASP A 377 14.39 -84.65 133.84
CA ASP A 377 13.27 -84.16 133.05
C ASP A 377 13.69 -83.23 131.89
N MET A 378 12.70 -82.95 131.04
CA MET A 378 12.52 -81.85 130.08
C MET A 378 13.69 -80.92 129.65
N GLU A 379 13.85 -80.83 128.33
CA GLU A 379 13.82 -79.60 127.51
C GLU A 379 14.38 -78.26 128.06
N ALA A 380 15.44 -77.73 127.43
CA ALA A 380 15.72 -76.29 127.39
C ALA A 380 16.27 -75.86 126.01
N HIS A 381 15.50 -75.14 125.19
CA HIS A 381 15.42 -73.67 125.16
C HIS A 381 16.69 -72.91 124.71
N ARG A 382 16.74 -72.59 123.40
CA ARG A 382 17.20 -71.30 122.80
C ARG A 382 17.04 -71.42 121.26
N ARG A 383 15.84 -71.36 120.68
CA ARG A 383 14.85 -70.26 120.62
C ARG A 383 15.40 -68.94 120.02
N LYS A 384 14.83 -68.58 118.86
CA LYS A 384 14.42 -67.22 118.43
C LYS A 384 15.58 -66.23 118.20
N VAL A 385 15.42 -65.07 117.57
CA VAL A 385 14.27 -64.16 117.33
C VAL A 385 14.42 -63.65 115.87
N ASP A 386 13.63 -64.13 114.90
CA ASP A 386 12.30 -63.61 114.50
C ASP A 386 12.17 -62.08 114.65
N LEU A 387 12.04 -61.33 113.55
CA LEU A 387 11.03 -60.26 113.32
C LEU A 387 10.80 -59.18 114.44
N GLU A 388 10.51 -57.91 114.18
CA GLU A 388 9.88 -57.28 113.02
C GLU A 388 9.91 -55.74 113.23
N ASP A 389 9.77 -54.99 112.14
CA ASP A 389 9.00 -53.73 112.09
C ASP A 389 8.59 -53.59 110.61
N GLN A 390 7.63 -54.40 110.18
CA GLN A 390 6.22 -54.02 110.04
C GLN A 390 6.05 -52.77 109.16
N ARG A 391 5.55 -52.92 107.92
CA ARG A 391 4.13 -53.16 107.56
C ARG A 391 3.23 -51.98 107.93
N VAL A 392 2.26 -51.69 107.04
CA VAL A 392 1.36 -50.53 107.06
C VAL A 392 2.12 -49.24 106.67
N GLN A 393 1.66 -48.42 105.72
CA GLN A 393 0.38 -48.40 105.02
C GLN A 393 0.45 -48.91 103.57
N ARG A 394 -0.64 -49.52 103.10
CA ARG A 394 -1.05 -49.44 101.69
C ARG A 394 -1.49 -48.00 101.41
N LEU A 395 -1.20 -47.51 100.20
CA LEU A 395 -2.06 -46.65 99.38
C LEU A 395 -1.41 -46.55 97.98
N ILE A 396 -1.25 -47.70 97.30
CA ILE A 396 -2.13 -48.13 96.19
C ILE A 396 -1.84 -47.40 94.87
N GLU A 397 -1.68 -46.07 94.90
CA GLU A 397 -1.55 -45.22 93.71
C GLU A 397 -0.49 -44.15 93.95
N ILE A 398 0.57 -44.20 93.16
CA ILE A 398 1.28 -43.11 92.45
C ILE A 398 2.68 -43.61 92.07
N ASP A 399 3.10 -43.33 90.83
CA ASP A 399 4.44 -43.38 90.24
C ASP A 399 5.41 -44.49 90.72
N ARG A 400 5.74 -45.54 89.95
CA ARG A 400 5.51 -45.87 88.52
C ARG A 400 6.07 -44.92 87.45
N GLU A 401 6.65 -43.77 87.81
CA GLU A 401 7.06 -42.78 86.80
C GLU A 401 8.51 -42.23 86.89
N GLU A 402 9.15 -42.13 88.06
CA GLU A 402 10.35 -41.27 88.16
C GLU A 402 11.64 -41.82 87.53
N ILE A 403 12.01 -43.09 87.77
CA ILE A 403 13.39 -43.56 87.50
C ILE A 403 13.69 -43.86 86.01
N GLN A 404 12.67 -44.02 85.14
CA GLN A 404 12.88 -44.20 83.70
C GLN A 404 12.69 -42.91 82.86
N LYS A 405 12.14 -41.83 83.44
CA LYS A 405 12.02 -40.53 82.75
C LYS A 405 13.37 -39.83 82.50
N ALA A 406 14.42 -40.18 83.25
CA ALA A 406 15.69 -39.46 83.25
C ALA A 406 16.51 -39.56 81.94
N HIS A 407 16.29 -40.56 81.08
CA HIS A 407 17.08 -40.76 79.85
C HIS A 407 16.32 -40.40 78.55
N THR A 408 15.04 -40.77 78.46
CA THR A 408 14.21 -40.52 77.26
C THR A 408 13.89 -39.04 77.07
N VAL A 409 13.71 -38.29 78.16
CA VAL A 409 13.38 -36.85 78.14
C VAL A 409 14.57 -35.99 77.66
N ALA A 410 15.81 -36.47 77.81
CA ALA A 410 16.99 -35.76 77.29
C ALA A 410 17.06 -35.83 75.76
N GLU A 411 16.97 -37.04 75.20
CA GLU A 411 17.07 -37.27 73.76
C GLU A 411 15.84 -36.74 73.00
N GLU A 412 14.62 -36.90 73.54
CA GLU A 412 13.43 -36.31 72.93
C GLU A 412 13.49 -34.78 72.88
N ASN A 413 13.98 -34.11 73.93
CA ASN A 413 14.06 -32.64 73.92
C ASN A 413 15.17 -32.13 73.00
N LEU A 414 16.28 -32.86 72.85
CA LEU A 414 17.30 -32.52 71.86
C LEU A 414 16.72 -32.66 70.44
N ALA A 415 16.10 -33.79 70.11
CA ALA A 415 15.46 -34.01 68.80
C ALA A 415 14.32 -33.00 68.52
N LYS A 416 13.48 -32.69 69.52
CA LYS A 416 12.41 -31.68 69.40
C LYS A 416 12.94 -30.25 69.32
N ALA A 417 14.14 -29.97 69.83
CA ALA A 417 14.83 -28.68 69.65
C ALA A 417 15.48 -28.58 68.27
N GLU A 418 16.22 -29.61 67.84
CA GLU A 418 16.86 -29.66 66.51
C GLU A 418 15.83 -29.64 65.38
N GLN A 419 14.75 -30.42 65.47
CA GLN A 419 13.70 -30.42 64.44
C GLN A 419 12.92 -29.10 64.41
N LYS A 420 12.79 -28.40 65.56
CA LYS A 420 12.29 -27.01 65.58
C LYS A 420 13.31 -26.02 65.02
N HIS A 421 14.61 -26.19 65.25
CA HIS A 421 15.65 -25.35 64.64
C HIS A 421 15.65 -25.50 63.12
N ILE A 422 15.50 -26.73 62.61
CA ILE A 422 15.41 -27.04 61.17
C ILE A 422 14.13 -26.44 60.57
N ASP A 423 12.98 -26.57 61.21
CA ASP A 423 11.72 -25.96 60.76
C ASP A 423 11.78 -24.41 60.81
N ILE A 424 12.37 -23.83 61.87
CA ILE A 424 12.60 -22.39 61.98
C ILE A 424 13.57 -21.91 60.89
N ASP A 425 14.67 -22.61 60.61
CA ASP A 425 15.59 -22.25 59.54
C ASP A 425 14.96 -22.40 58.15
N TRP A 426 14.16 -23.43 57.90
CA TRP A 426 13.41 -23.56 56.65
C TRP A 426 12.41 -22.41 56.47
N ARG A 427 11.67 -22.04 57.51
CA ARG A 427 10.76 -20.88 57.50
C ARG A 427 11.54 -19.57 57.31
N LEU A 428 12.66 -19.38 58.00
CA LEU A 428 13.51 -18.19 57.90
C LEU A 428 14.14 -18.08 56.51
N GLN A 429 14.58 -19.20 55.93
CA GLN A 429 15.15 -19.25 54.59
C GLN A 429 14.08 -19.07 53.50
N ALA A 430 12.87 -19.61 53.69
CA ALA A 430 11.72 -19.34 52.83
C ALA A 430 11.31 -17.85 52.90
N GLN A 431 11.24 -17.26 54.08
CA GLN A 431 10.94 -15.84 54.27
C GLN A 431 12.05 -14.93 53.71
N ARG A 432 13.32 -15.37 53.74
CA ARG A 432 14.45 -14.70 53.07
C ARG A 432 14.40 -14.82 51.55
N ARG A 433 13.82 -15.89 50.98
CA ARG A 433 13.53 -15.99 49.53
C ARG A 433 12.39 -15.04 49.17
N LEU A 434 11.26 -15.12 49.87
CA LEU A 434 10.10 -14.25 49.65
C LEU A 434 10.47 -12.75 49.68
N ARG A 435 11.27 -12.32 50.66
CA ARG A 435 11.77 -10.93 50.74
C ARG A 435 12.68 -10.52 49.57
N ARG A 436 13.40 -11.45 48.93
CA ARG A 436 14.19 -11.17 47.72
C ARG A 436 13.28 -11.08 46.51
N ASP A 437 12.36 -12.04 46.36
CA ASP A 437 11.38 -12.06 45.27
C ASP A 437 10.53 -10.78 45.27
N ASP A 438 10.13 -10.30 46.46
CA ASP A 438 9.40 -9.04 46.64
C ASP A 438 10.28 -7.80 46.41
N GLN A 439 11.56 -7.81 46.81
CA GLN A 439 12.51 -6.74 46.48
C GLN A 439 12.80 -6.64 44.98
N ASP A 440 12.86 -7.78 44.28
CA ASP A 440 13.09 -7.83 42.84
C ASP A 440 11.83 -7.44 42.06
N ARG A 441 10.63 -7.83 42.52
CA ARG A 441 9.36 -7.24 42.05
C ARG A 441 9.33 -5.72 42.24
N GLU A 442 9.74 -5.22 43.39
CA GLU A 442 9.78 -3.78 43.69
C GLU A 442 10.79 -3.02 42.80
N LYS A 443 11.92 -3.65 42.42
CA LYS A 443 12.83 -3.11 41.38
C LYS A 443 12.13 -3.05 40.02
N CYS A 444 11.52 -4.14 39.57
CA CYS A 444 10.77 -4.17 38.30
C CYS A 444 9.65 -3.13 38.26
N TYR A 445 8.89 -2.95 39.35
CA TYR A 445 7.85 -1.92 39.42
C TYR A 445 8.43 -0.49 39.39
N ARG A 446 9.55 -0.22 40.07
CA ARG A 446 10.24 1.08 39.96
C ARG A 446 10.74 1.35 38.53
N GLU A 447 11.24 0.33 37.85
CA GLU A 447 11.73 0.43 36.48
C GLU A 447 10.58 0.66 35.48
N ILE A 448 9.46 -0.06 35.62
CA ILE A 448 8.22 0.17 34.86
C ILE A 448 7.68 1.59 35.09
N VAL A 449 7.63 2.06 36.34
CA VAL A 449 7.19 3.43 36.67
C VAL A 449 8.11 4.48 36.06
N LYS A 450 9.43 4.24 36.05
CA LYS A 450 10.39 5.12 35.37
C LYS A 450 10.15 5.13 33.85
N LEU A 451 10.02 3.98 33.20
CA LEU A 451 9.77 3.89 31.76
C LEU A 451 8.44 4.55 31.35
N LEU A 452 7.41 4.47 32.20
CA LEU A 452 6.13 5.17 32.01
C LEU A 452 6.25 6.69 32.19
N HIS A 453 7.14 7.17 33.08
CA HIS A 453 7.46 8.58 33.21
C HIS A 453 8.26 9.07 31.99
N ASP A 454 9.33 8.36 31.61
CA ASP A 454 10.19 8.70 30.47
C ASP A 454 9.41 8.71 29.14
N ASN A 455 8.41 7.82 28.96
CA ASN A 455 7.49 7.88 27.81
C ASN A 455 6.58 9.11 27.86
N ARG A 456 5.97 9.44 29.01
CA ARG A 456 5.12 10.64 29.15
C ARG A 456 5.88 11.95 28.90
N VAL A 457 7.16 12.01 29.27
CA VAL A 457 8.03 13.14 28.95
C VAL A 457 8.23 13.23 27.44
N LYS A 458 8.58 12.13 26.76
CA LYS A 458 8.74 12.09 25.29
C LYS A 458 7.44 12.38 24.53
N GLU A 459 6.30 11.93 25.02
CA GLU A 459 4.97 12.28 24.48
C GLU A 459 4.71 13.79 24.61
N ALA A 460 5.05 14.40 25.75
CA ALA A 460 4.90 15.83 25.96
C ALA A 460 5.87 16.66 25.08
N GLU A 461 7.11 16.19 24.89
CA GLU A 461 8.09 16.78 23.97
C GLU A 461 7.63 16.68 22.51
N LEU A 462 7.13 15.52 22.09
CA LEU A 462 6.59 15.32 20.74
C LEU A 462 5.34 16.18 20.49
N LEU A 463 4.43 16.28 21.46
CA LEU A 463 3.27 17.15 21.38
C LEU A 463 3.66 18.65 21.38
N LYS A 464 4.76 19.03 22.02
CA LYS A 464 5.32 20.39 21.96
C LYS A 464 5.90 20.67 20.57
N ALA A 465 6.72 19.76 20.04
CA ALA A 465 7.27 19.87 18.69
C ALA A 465 6.17 19.89 17.61
N MET A 466 5.11 19.10 17.75
CA MET A 466 3.95 19.15 16.87
C MET A 466 3.33 20.56 16.86
N ARG A 467 2.99 21.12 18.03
CA ARG A 467 2.44 22.49 18.12
C ARG A 467 3.38 23.53 17.51
N GLU A 468 4.67 23.47 17.78
CA GLU A 468 5.65 24.38 17.16
C GLU A 468 5.73 24.25 15.63
N THR A 469 5.43 23.07 15.05
CA THR A 469 5.31 22.90 13.59
C THR A 469 3.95 23.28 13.03
N GLU A 470 2.89 23.29 13.85
CA GLU A 470 1.56 23.77 13.47
C GLU A 470 1.52 25.30 13.51
N GLU A 471 2.07 25.92 14.55
CA GLU A 471 2.24 27.37 14.69
C GLU A 471 3.02 27.95 13.50
N LYS A 472 4.17 27.37 13.14
CA LYS A 472 4.94 27.79 11.95
C LYS A 472 4.16 27.65 10.64
N LYS A 473 3.37 26.58 10.47
CA LYS A 473 2.50 26.44 9.29
C LYS A 473 1.36 27.47 9.27
N TRP A 474 0.86 27.90 10.43
CA TRP A 474 -0.10 29.00 10.51
C TRP A 474 0.55 30.35 10.22
N GLU A 475 1.79 30.59 10.69
CA GLU A 475 2.60 31.77 10.31
C GLU A 475 2.86 31.80 8.79
N ASP A 476 3.27 30.68 8.20
CA ASP A 476 3.42 30.53 6.74
C ASP A 476 2.10 30.83 6.00
N VAL A 477 0.97 30.30 6.47
CA VAL A 477 -0.35 30.54 5.85
C VAL A 477 -0.76 32.02 5.96
N VAL A 478 -0.50 32.67 7.08
CA VAL A 478 -0.75 34.12 7.26
C VAL A 478 0.16 34.95 6.35
N HIS A 479 1.44 34.59 6.23
CA HIS A 479 2.39 35.28 5.36
C HIS A 479 2.02 35.16 3.87
N ASN A 480 1.74 33.93 3.41
CA ASN A 480 1.29 33.68 2.03
C ASN A 480 -0.05 34.38 1.71
N LYS A 481 -0.98 34.48 2.69
CA LYS A 481 -2.22 35.24 2.53
C LYS A 481 -1.96 36.75 2.41
N ALA A 482 -1.04 37.29 3.21
CA ALA A 482 -0.66 38.71 3.13
C ALA A 482 -0.02 39.06 1.77
N GLN A 483 0.89 38.20 1.27
CA GLN A 483 1.46 38.34 -0.07
C GLN A 483 0.38 38.31 -1.17
N LEU A 484 -0.55 37.34 -1.12
CA LEU A 484 -1.66 37.25 -2.07
C LEU A 484 -2.57 38.49 -2.04
N GLU A 485 -2.85 39.04 -0.85
CA GLU A 485 -3.59 40.29 -0.70
C GLU A 485 -2.82 41.53 -1.17
N GLU A 486 -1.50 41.47 -1.29
CA GLU A 486 -0.66 42.54 -1.85
C GLU A 486 -0.56 42.43 -3.38
N GLU A 487 -0.36 41.23 -3.92
CA GLU A 487 -0.44 40.94 -5.36
C GLU A 487 -1.81 41.30 -5.94
N GLN A 488 -2.90 40.99 -5.24
CA GLN A 488 -4.26 41.38 -5.68
C GLN A 488 -4.44 42.91 -5.73
N LYS A 489 -3.84 43.66 -4.80
CA LYS A 489 -3.87 45.13 -4.82
C LYS A 489 -3.03 45.69 -5.97
N ALA A 490 -1.86 45.09 -6.24
CA ALA A 490 -1.02 45.45 -7.38
C ALA A 490 -1.71 45.16 -8.73
N ALA A 491 -2.38 44.01 -8.86
CA ALA A 491 -3.17 43.66 -10.05
C ALA A 491 -4.36 44.61 -10.24
N ALA A 492 -5.11 44.92 -9.19
CA ALA A 492 -6.22 45.87 -9.24
C ALA A 492 -5.76 47.30 -9.61
N ALA A 493 -4.59 47.74 -9.14
CA ALA A 493 -3.98 49.00 -9.55
C ALA A 493 -3.55 48.97 -11.03
N ALA A 494 -2.93 47.88 -11.50
CA ALA A 494 -2.54 47.73 -12.90
C ALA A 494 -3.74 47.70 -13.86
N ASP A 495 -4.85 47.05 -13.49
CA ASP A 495 -6.10 47.08 -14.25
C ASP A 495 -6.79 48.46 -14.18
N GLY A 496 -6.68 49.16 -13.04
CA GLY A 496 -7.11 50.56 -12.91
C GLY A 496 -6.37 51.50 -13.87
N HIS A 497 -5.04 51.39 -13.94
CA HIS A 497 -4.22 52.12 -14.91
C HIS A 497 -4.54 51.70 -16.36
N ARG A 498 -4.80 50.42 -16.62
CA ARG A 498 -5.19 49.95 -17.96
C ARG A 498 -6.54 50.54 -18.39
N LYS A 499 -7.52 50.64 -17.49
CA LYS A 499 -8.79 51.35 -17.75
C LYS A 499 -8.55 52.83 -18.03
N GLN A 500 -7.84 53.54 -17.16
CA GLN A 500 -7.51 54.96 -17.36
C GLN A 500 -6.81 55.24 -18.70
N PHE A 501 -5.92 54.34 -19.14
CA PHE A 501 -5.27 54.43 -20.45
C PHE A 501 -6.24 54.21 -21.61
N LEU A 502 -7.14 53.22 -21.50
CA LEU A 502 -8.17 52.94 -22.52
C LEU A 502 -9.23 54.05 -22.60
N ASP A 503 -9.69 54.55 -21.45
CA ASP A 503 -10.62 55.67 -21.35
C ASP A 503 -9.99 56.95 -21.92
N GLY A 504 -8.70 57.20 -21.63
CA GLY A 504 -7.92 58.27 -22.24
C GLY A 504 -7.84 58.13 -23.76
N LYS A 505 -7.51 56.94 -24.28
CA LYS A 505 -7.46 56.68 -25.73
C LYS A 505 -8.82 56.74 -26.42
N MET A 506 -9.90 56.41 -25.71
CA MET A 506 -11.27 56.60 -26.20
C MET A 506 -11.62 58.08 -26.27
N ASN A 507 -11.23 58.88 -25.27
CA ASN A 507 -11.44 60.33 -25.29
C ASN A 507 -10.58 61.02 -26.37
N ASP A 508 -9.32 60.64 -26.55
CA ASP A 508 -8.48 61.11 -27.66
C ASP A 508 -9.15 60.84 -29.03
N ALA A 509 -9.76 59.66 -29.18
CA ALA A 509 -10.46 59.25 -30.40
C ALA A 509 -11.79 60.00 -30.59
N LEU A 510 -12.49 60.34 -29.51
CA LEU A 510 -13.70 61.17 -29.53
C LEU A 510 -13.38 62.64 -29.86
N GLU A 511 -12.32 63.23 -29.30
CA GLU A 511 -11.86 64.55 -29.72
C GLU A 511 -11.40 64.56 -31.17
N LEU A 512 -10.69 63.52 -31.64
CA LEU A 512 -10.35 63.38 -33.06
C LEU A 512 -11.61 63.30 -33.94
N ALA A 513 -12.63 62.54 -33.54
CA ALA A 513 -13.89 62.46 -34.27
C ALA A 513 -14.69 63.77 -34.26
N GLU A 514 -14.74 64.51 -33.14
CA GLU A 514 -15.43 65.79 -33.05
C GLU A 514 -14.70 66.89 -33.84
N ASN A 515 -13.36 66.90 -33.83
CA ASN A 515 -12.58 67.80 -34.67
C ASN A 515 -12.77 67.48 -36.17
N LEU A 516 -12.77 66.20 -36.57
CA LEU A 516 -13.07 65.79 -37.95
C LEU A 516 -14.49 66.15 -38.38
N GLN A 517 -15.47 66.22 -37.46
CA GLN A 517 -16.82 66.72 -37.74
C GLN A 517 -16.94 68.25 -37.80
N ARG A 518 -15.92 69.00 -37.35
CA ARG A 518 -15.88 70.48 -37.48
C ARG A 518 -15.13 70.95 -38.73
N ASP A 519 -14.23 70.13 -39.27
CA ASP A 519 -13.35 70.48 -40.40
C ASP A 519 -13.87 70.03 -41.78
N ASP A 520 -15.15 69.63 -41.88
CA ASP A 520 -15.84 69.32 -43.15
C ASP A 520 -16.23 70.62 -43.90
N GLY A 521 -15.25 71.51 -44.06
CA GLY A 521 -15.45 72.94 -44.34
C GLY A 521 -14.32 73.58 -45.16
N CYS A 522 -14.43 73.43 -46.48
CA CYS A 522 -13.67 74.13 -47.54
C CYS A 522 -12.25 73.61 -47.88
N PHE A 523 -12.17 72.87 -49.00
CA PHE A 523 -10.96 72.74 -49.81
C PHE A 523 -10.68 74.05 -50.57
N GLU A 524 -9.50 74.65 -50.43
CA GLU A 524 -8.72 75.16 -51.59
C GLU A 524 -7.26 75.59 -51.29
N ARG A 525 -6.37 75.31 -52.27
CA ARG A 525 -5.11 76.01 -52.64
C ARG A 525 -3.80 75.91 -51.82
N GLN A 526 -2.82 75.34 -52.54
CA GLN A 526 -1.47 75.92 -52.86
C GLN A 526 -0.32 75.93 -51.82
N ARG A 527 0.59 74.96 -52.04
CA ARG A 527 2.02 75.11 -52.37
C ARG A 527 2.95 76.07 -51.57
N ASP A 528 4.09 75.47 -51.20
CA ASP A 528 5.45 76.04 -51.18
C ASP A 528 5.75 77.27 -50.31
N LEU A 529 6.62 77.08 -49.30
CA LEU A 529 7.89 77.81 -49.24
C LEU A 529 8.93 77.18 -48.29
N LYS A 530 10.18 77.60 -48.46
CA LYS A 530 11.39 77.10 -47.78
C LYS A 530 11.70 77.92 -46.51
N ALA A 531 12.31 77.31 -45.49
CA ALA A 531 13.76 77.49 -45.18
C ALA A 531 14.15 77.32 -43.68
N ARG A 532 15.38 76.82 -43.46
CA ARG A 532 16.36 77.17 -42.40
C ARG A 532 15.88 77.25 -40.92
N SER A 533 16.31 76.30 -40.08
CA SER A 533 17.55 76.35 -39.24
C SER A 533 17.20 76.65 -37.76
N THR A 534 18.01 76.36 -36.72
CA THR A 534 19.47 76.14 -36.63
C THR A 534 19.80 75.11 -35.54
N GLU A 535 21.04 74.62 -35.49
CA GLU A 535 21.50 73.66 -34.47
C GLU A 535 21.47 74.20 -33.03
N ARG A 536 21.38 73.29 -32.05
CA ARG A 536 22.37 73.26 -30.97
C ARG A 536 22.47 71.88 -30.32
N GLY A 537 23.69 71.38 -30.17
CA GLY A 537 24.03 70.25 -29.30
C GLY A 537 25.24 70.60 -28.43
N VAL A 538 25.33 70.00 -27.25
CA VAL A 538 26.54 69.89 -26.39
C VAL A 538 26.43 68.55 -25.66
N ALA A 539 27.55 67.90 -25.32
CA ALA A 539 27.59 66.60 -24.66
C ALA A 539 28.51 66.59 -23.43
N VAL A 540 28.32 65.59 -22.56
CA VAL A 540 29.25 65.07 -21.52
C VAL A 540 29.67 66.04 -20.39
N GLN A 541 29.34 65.69 -19.13
CA GLN A 541 30.34 65.54 -18.05
C GLN A 541 29.81 64.72 -16.84
N GLN A 542 30.64 64.53 -15.82
CA GLN A 542 30.55 63.44 -14.82
C GLN A 542 30.46 63.92 -13.35
N VAL A 543 29.71 63.17 -12.52
CA VAL A 543 30.04 62.64 -11.16
C VAL A 543 30.64 63.60 -10.11
N PRO A 544 30.05 63.62 -8.88
CA PRO A 544 30.82 63.19 -7.69
C PRO A 544 30.19 62.00 -6.90
N ARG A 545 30.98 61.40 -6.01
CA ARG A 545 30.63 60.27 -5.11
C ARG A 545 30.45 60.70 -3.65
N SER A 546 29.73 59.87 -2.87
CA SER A 546 30.12 59.42 -1.51
C SER A 546 29.19 58.28 -1.07
N GLY A 547 29.56 57.16 -0.43
CA GLY A 547 30.85 56.51 -0.10
C GLY A 547 30.52 55.07 0.37
N SER A 548 31.26 53.98 0.09
CA SER A 548 32.69 53.68 0.27
C SER A 548 33.10 53.16 1.67
N ILE A 549 32.81 51.89 1.97
CA ILE A 549 33.65 50.93 2.75
C ILE A 549 33.38 49.54 2.11
N CYS A 550 34.20 49.02 1.19
CA CYS A 550 35.50 48.33 1.32
C CYS A 550 35.39 46.83 1.71
N LEU A 551 35.71 45.92 0.77
CA LEU A 551 36.93 45.04 0.71
C LEU A 551 36.94 43.90 1.75
N ASN A 552 37.28 42.62 1.47
CA ASN A 552 37.70 41.85 0.27
C ASN A 552 37.54 40.33 0.62
N ASP A 553 37.87 39.24 -0.10
CA ASP A 553 38.52 38.85 -1.40
C ASP A 553 38.14 37.34 -1.65
N LEU A 554 38.47 36.55 -2.70
CA LEU A 554 39.18 36.65 -3.99
C LEU A 554 38.73 35.45 -4.89
N SER A 555 38.82 35.55 -6.23
CA SER A 555 38.81 34.43 -7.23
C SER A 555 37.52 33.58 -7.35
N THR A 556 37.22 32.84 -8.44
CA THR A 556 37.97 32.48 -9.67
C THR A 556 37.02 32.40 -10.90
N LEU A 557 37.53 32.12 -12.11
CA LEU A 557 36.74 31.98 -13.34
C LEU A 557 35.85 30.71 -13.40
N ALA A 558 34.75 30.77 -14.18
CA ALA A 558 34.39 29.86 -15.30
C ALA A 558 32.90 29.44 -15.42
N SER A 559 32.28 29.82 -16.56
CA SER A 559 31.30 29.07 -17.39
C SER A 559 30.05 28.35 -16.83
N SER A 560 28.97 28.47 -17.64
CA SER A 560 27.80 27.58 -17.78
C SER A 560 26.52 27.91 -16.98
N PRO A 561 25.33 27.96 -17.62
CA PRO A 561 24.05 28.19 -16.94
C PRO A 561 23.37 26.90 -16.49
N HIS A 562 23.07 26.77 -15.19
CA HIS A 562 22.18 25.74 -14.66
C HIS A 562 20.77 26.31 -14.51
N MET A 563 19.76 25.65 -15.10
CA MET A 563 18.35 26.10 -15.02
C MET A 563 17.43 25.07 -14.36
N SER A 564 16.59 25.60 -13.46
CA SER A 564 15.32 25.06 -12.95
C SER A 564 15.23 23.55 -12.60
N LEU A 565 15.42 23.23 -11.32
CA LEU A 565 14.79 22.04 -10.71
C LEU A 565 13.43 22.38 -10.08
N ASP A 566 13.29 23.56 -9.46
CA ASP A 566 12.11 23.92 -8.66
C ASP A 566 10.82 24.03 -9.47
N ARG A 567 10.90 24.47 -10.73
CA ARG A 567 9.74 24.57 -11.63
C ARG A 567 9.07 23.20 -11.85
N ARG A 568 9.84 22.10 -11.83
CA ARG A 568 9.31 20.73 -11.97
C ARG A 568 8.69 20.21 -10.68
N ARG A 569 9.19 20.67 -9.51
CA ARG A 569 8.60 20.36 -8.19
C ARG A 569 7.26 21.08 -7.99
N ALA A 570 7.12 22.31 -8.48
CA ALA A 570 5.87 23.07 -8.40
C ALA A 570 4.73 22.42 -9.20
N GLU A 571 5.00 21.93 -10.41
CA GLU A 571 4.00 21.29 -11.28
C GLU A 571 3.46 19.98 -10.67
N LEU A 572 4.36 19.11 -10.18
CA LEU A 572 4.01 17.88 -9.46
C LEU A 572 3.15 18.18 -8.22
N ALA A 573 3.47 19.24 -7.48
CA ALA A 573 2.69 19.67 -6.32
C ALA A 573 1.32 20.27 -6.67
N ARG A 574 1.04 20.63 -7.94
CA ARG A 574 -0.32 20.95 -8.40
C ARG A 574 -1.09 19.67 -8.72
N GLN A 575 -0.49 18.76 -9.49
CA GLN A 575 -1.07 17.47 -9.87
C GLN A 575 -1.47 16.64 -8.64
N GLU A 576 -0.63 16.60 -7.60
CA GLU A 576 -0.94 15.90 -6.34
C GLU A 576 -2.20 16.46 -5.65
N ARG A 577 -2.41 17.78 -5.66
CA ARG A 577 -3.58 18.44 -5.08
C ARG A 577 -4.85 18.15 -5.89
N GLU A 578 -4.74 18.18 -7.22
CA GLU A 578 -5.84 17.87 -8.13
C GLU A 578 -6.29 16.40 -7.96
N LEU A 579 -5.34 15.46 -7.91
CA LEU A 579 -5.58 14.04 -7.64
C LEU A 579 -6.23 13.81 -6.27
N MET A 580 -5.74 14.48 -5.22
CA MET A 580 -6.33 14.39 -3.87
C MET A 580 -7.75 14.97 -3.81
N ALA A 581 -8.03 16.05 -4.56
CA ALA A 581 -9.38 16.60 -4.69
C ALA A 581 -10.32 15.66 -5.47
N GLU A 582 -9.82 14.86 -6.40
CA GLU A 582 -10.60 13.79 -7.05
C GLU A 582 -10.83 12.59 -6.13
N VAL A 583 -9.81 12.11 -5.43
CA VAL A 583 -9.94 11.03 -4.44
C VAL A 583 -10.96 11.43 -3.34
N TRP A 584 -10.97 12.68 -2.89
CA TRP A 584 -11.95 13.17 -1.93
C TRP A 584 -13.37 13.18 -2.52
N ARG A 585 -13.56 13.72 -3.73
CA ARG A 585 -14.86 13.69 -4.45
C ARG A 585 -15.35 12.26 -4.71
N LEU A 586 -14.46 11.32 -5.02
CA LEU A 586 -14.77 9.91 -5.26
C LEU A 586 -15.18 9.21 -3.96
N ARG A 587 -14.42 9.39 -2.87
CA ARG A 587 -14.76 8.87 -1.54
C ARG A 587 -16.13 9.37 -1.10
N HIS A 588 -16.39 10.68 -1.20
CA HIS A 588 -17.68 11.26 -0.81
C HIS A 588 -18.85 10.66 -1.61
N ARG A 589 -18.68 10.46 -2.92
CA ARG A 589 -19.67 9.83 -3.81
C ARG A 589 -19.95 8.38 -3.42
N LEU A 590 -18.90 7.60 -3.10
CA LEU A 590 -19.01 6.22 -2.63
C LEU A 590 -19.67 6.12 -1.25
N THR A 591 -19.34 7.02 -0.31
CA THR A 591 -19.99 7.07 1.01
C THR A 591 -21.49 7.38 0.88
N SER A 592 -21.89 8.33 0.04
CA SER A 592 -23.31 8.61 -0.23
C SER A 592 -24.03 7.45 -0.91
N GLN A 593 -23.37 6.70 -1.81
CA GLN A 593 -23.93 5.47 -2.40
C GLN A 593 -24.02 4.30 -1.40
N ALA A 594 -23.12 4.22 -0.42
CA ALA A 594 -23.22 3.23 0.66
C ALA A 594 -24.40 3.54 1.60
N GLN A 595 -24.56 4.82 1.97
CA GLN A 595 -25.68 5.29 2.80
C GLN A 595 -27.05 5.09 2.13
N SER A 596 -27.16 5.25 0.80
CA SER A 596 -28.42 4.98 0.10
C SER A 596 -28.75 3.50 -0.07
N ARG A 597 -27.78 2.59 0.10
CA ARG A 597 -27.98 1.13 0.02
C ARG A 597 -28.36 0.48 1.35
N HIS A 598 -28.04 1.11 2.47
CA HIS A 598 -28.37 0.61 3.82
C HIS A 598 -29.02 1.70 4.68
N PRO A 599 -30.36 1.82 4.68
CA PRO A 599 -31.06 2.69 5.62
C PRO A 599 -30.84 2.22 7.07
N PRO A 600 -30.75 3.13 8.05
CA PRO A 600 -30.50 2.77 9.45
C PRO A 600 -31.65 1.94 10.02
N ALA A 601 -31.32 0.83 10.68
CA ALA A 601 -32.29 -0.05 11.31
C ALA A 601 -33.01 0.68 12.47
N ARG A 602 -34.34 0.73 12.40
CA ARG A 602 -35.18 1.24 13.50
C ARG A 602 -35.25 0.19 14.62
N PHE A 603 -34.55 0.43 15.72
CA PHE A 603 -34.77 -0.32 16.95
C PHE A 603 -36.14 0.04 17.55
N PRO A 604 -36.97 -0.95 17.95
CA PRO A 604 -38.19 -0.69 18.69
C PRO A 604 -37.87 -0.26 20.13
N ALA A 605 -38.63 0.68 20.69
CA ALA A 605 -38.45 1.11 22.07
C ALA A 605 -38.94 0.03 23.06
N THR A 606 -38.03 -0.51 23.88
CA THR A 606 -38.39 -1.44 24.95
C THR A 606 -38.83 -0.65 26.18
N THR A 607 -40.09 -0.79 26.57
CA THR A 607 -40.62 -0.23 27.84
C THR A 607 -40.08 -1.02 29.04
N LEU A 608 -39.53 -0.32 30.04
CA LEU A 608 -39.13 -0.89 31.32
C LEU A 608 -39.87 -0.18 32.47
N SER A 609 -40.76 -0.93 33.14
CA SER A 609 -41.43 -0.56 34.39
C SER A 609 -41.96 -1.84 35.08
N PRO A 610 -41.81 -2.00 36.39
CA PRO A 610 -40.71 -1.56 37.26
C PRO A 610 -39.56 -2.60 37.31
#